data_AF-A0A399EWS1-F1
#
_entry.id   AF-A0A399EWS1-F1
#
_cell.length_a   1.000
_cell.length_b   1.000
_cell.length_c   1.000
_cell.angle_alpha   90.00
_cell.angle_beta   90.00
_cell.angle_gamma   90.00
#
_symmetry.space_group_name_H-M   'P 1'
#
loop_
_entity.id
_entity.type
_entity.pdbx_description
1 polymer ?
#
loop_
_entity_poly.entity_id
_entity_poly.type
_entity_poly.pdbx_seq_one_letter_code
_entity_poly.pdbx_strand_id
1 'polypeptide(L)'
;MRRLIAEQLAQGKSEAEIRQFFVERYGPWILYEPPKQGLTLWVWLSPLIGLALLAYGLWRYLAATRARAAQRDVSEEEIARLEAELLPPDTQHPTP
;
A
#
# COMPACT_ATOMS: atom_id res chain seq x y z
N MET A 1 12.73 2.70 -42.39
CA MET A 1 11.43 3.07 -41.78
C MET A 1 10.70 4.13 -42.59
N ARG A 2 11.23 5.35 -42.79
CA ARG A 2 10.53 6.44 -43.52
C ARG A 2 10.08 6.12 -44.95
N ARG A 3 10.86 5.36 -45.75
CA ARG A 3 10.47 4.96 -47.11
C ARG A 3 9.24 4.03 -47.14
N LEU A 4 9.22 3.01 -46.28
CA LEU A 4 8.08 2.08 -46.17
C LEU A 4 6.80 2.79 -45.72
N ILE A 5 6.91 3.76 -44.81
CA ILE A 5 5.76 4.60 -44.41
C ILE A 5 5.26 5.41 -45.61
N ALA A 6 6.17 6.04 -46.37
CA ALA A 6 5.81 6.81 -47.56
C ALA A 6 5.14 5.96 -48.65
N GLU A 7 5.63 4.73 -48.88
CA GLU A 7 4.99 3.77 -49.80
C GLU A 7 3.58 3.37 -49.33
N GLN A 8 3.38 3.14 -48.03
CA GLN A 8 2.08 2.75 -47.49
C GLN A 8 1.09 3.93 -47.49
N LEU A 9 1.55 5.16 -47.25
CA LEU A 9 0.75 6.38 -47.42
C LEU A 9 0.37 6.60 -48.90
N ALA A 10 1.31 6.36 -49.83
CA ALA A 10 1.04 6.44 -51.27
C ALA A 10 0.03 5.39 -51.75
N GLN A 11 -0.04 4.24 -51.06
CA GLN A 11 -1.08 3.21 -51.26
C GLN A 11 -2.45 3.59 -50.65
N GLY A 12 -2.57 4.75 -50.01
CA GLY A 12 -3.81 5.23 -49.40
C GLY A 12 -4.15 4.55 -48.06
N LYS A 13 -3.21 3.84 -47.43
CA LYS A 13 -3.46 3.20 -46.14
C LYS A 13 -3.59 4.23 -45.03
N SER A 14 -4.51 3.95 -44.11
CA SER A 14 -4.70 4.78 -42.91
C SER A 14 -3.52 4.65 -41.95
N GLU A 15 -3.34 5.65 -41.09
CA GLU A 15 -2.27 5.64 -40.10
C GLU A 15 -2.36 4.43 -39.15
N ALA A 16 -3.57 3.97 -38.83
CA ALA A 16 -3.82 2.79 -38.02
C ALA A 16 -3.32 1.50 -38.68
N GLU A 17 -3.58 1.32 -39.99
CA GLU A 17 -3.11 0.15 -40.74
C GLU A 17 -1.59 0.15 -40.91
N ILE A 18 -0.99 1.33 -41.10
CA ILE A 18 0.47 1.46 -41.17
C ILE A 18 1.07 1.04 -39.82
N ARG A 19 0.55 1.56 -38.70
CA ARG A 19 0.99 1.18 -37.35
C ARG A 19 0.84 -0.32 -37.12
N GLN A 20 -0.30 -0.90 -37.49
CA GLN A 20 -0.57 -2.33 -37.32
C GLN A 20 0.40 -3.20 -38.13
N PHE A 21 0.70 -2.83 -39.37
CA PHE A 21 1.70 -3.49 -40.21
C PHE A 21 3.09 -3.49 -39.56
N PHE A 22 3.50 -2.37 -38.95
CA PHE A 22 4.77 -2.30 -38.24
C PHE A 22 4.76 -3.10 -36.94
N VAL A 23 3.65 -3.13 -36.19
CA VAL A 23 3.51 -3.96 -34.98
C VAL A 23 3.60 -5.44 -35.30
N GLU A 24 2.94 -5.88 -36.38
CA GLU A 24 2.93 -7.29 -36.78
C GLU A 24 4.31 -7.76 -37.27
N ARG A 25 5.06 -6.87 -37.95
CA ARG A 25 6.38 -7.19 -38.53
C ARG A 25 7.55 -7.02 -37.56
N TYR A 26 7.49 -6.03 -36.67
CA TYR A 26 8.61 -5.62 -35.80
C TYR A 26 8.28 -5.67 -34.31
N GLY A 27 7.04 -6.05 -33.96
CA GLY A 27 6.56 -6.11 -32.59
C GLY A 27 6.04 -4.78 -32.06
N PRO A 28 5.31 -4.79 -30.93
CA PRO A 28 4.67 -3.61 -30.34
C PRO A 28 5.66 -2.53 -29.87
N TRP A 29 6.93 -2.87 -29.68
CA TRP A 29 8.00 -1.95 -29.23
C TRP A 29 8.42 -0.92 -30.28
N ILE A 30 8.06 -1.12 -31.55
CA ILE A 30 8.43 -0.22 -32.66
C ILE A 30 7.72 1.14 -32.59
N LEU A 31 6.58 1.23 -31.87
CA LEU A 31 5.81 2.48 -31.76
C LEU A 31 6.33 3.45 -30.70
N TYR A 32 7.35 3.12 -29.91
CA TYR A 32 7.88 3.98 -28.82
C TYR A 32 6.86 4.41 -27.74
N GLU A 33 5.59 4.09 -27.89
CA GLU A 33 4.57 4.23 -26.86
C GLU A 33 4.48 2.92 -26.09
N PRO A 34 4.98 2.84 -24.84
CA PRO A 34 4.75 1.67 -24.01
C PRO A 34 3.24 1.49 -23.92
N PRO A 35 2.69 0.35 -24.39
CA PRO A 35 1.26 0.17 -24.42
C PRO A 35 0.76 0.33 -23.00
N LYS A 36 -0.17 1.27 -22.78
CA LYS A 36 -0.90 1.46 -21.51
C LYS A 36 -1.88 0.28 -21.25
N GLN A 37 -1.57 -0.91 -21.77
CA GLN A 37 -2.43 -2.08 -21.84
C GLN A 37 -1.65 -3.26 -21.26
N GLY A 38 -2.28 -4.02 -20.37
CA GLY A 38 -1.68 -5.22 -19.77
C GLY A 38 -0.66 -4.95 -18.67
N LEU A 39 0.52 -5.57 -18.76
CA LEU A 39 1.54 -5.62 -17.70
C LEU A 39 2.04 -4.24 -17.26
N THR A 40 2.05 -3.26 -18.17
CA THR A 40 2.42 -1.88 -17.89
C THR A 40 1.53 -1.27 -16.79
N LEU A 41 0.22 -1.56 -16.77
CA LEU A 41 -0.70 -1.07 -15.73
C LEU A 41 -0.31 -1.56 -14.33
N TRP A 42 0.17 -2.80 -14.20
CA TRP A 42 0.64 -3.32 -12.92
C TRP A 42 1.86 -2.55 -12.40
N VAL A 43 2.76 -2.13 -13.29
CA VAL A 43 3.89 -1.26 -12.92
C VAL A 43 3.39 0.09 -12.43
N TRP A 44 2.38 0.67 -13.07
CA TRP A 44 1.74 1.93 -12.61
C TRP A 44 0.94 1.77 -11.32
N LEU A 45 0.44 0.57 -11.01
CA LEU A 45 -0.30 0.28 -9.77
C LEU A 45 0.63 -0.03 -8.59
N SER A 46 1.87 -0.46 -8.87
CA SER A 46 2.88 -0.79 -7.85
C SER A 46 3.14 0.33 -6.82
N PRO A 47 3.21 1.64 -7.18
CA PRO A 47 3.44 2.70 -6.20
C PRO A 47 2.25 2.86 -5.26
N LEU A 48 1.02 2.70 -5.77
CA LEU A 48 -0.20 2.73 -4.97
C LEU A 48 -0.26 1.57 -3.98
N ILE A 49 0.07 0.36 -4.44
CA ILE A 49 0.13 -0.84 -3.58
C ILE A 49 1.19 -0.65 -2.49
N GLY A 50 2.38 -0.16 -2.83
CA GLY A 50 3.45 0.12 -1.87
C GLY A 50 3.02 1.12 -0.80
N LEU A 51 2.36 2.20 -1.20
CA LEU A 51 1.85 3.21 -0.26
C LEU A 51 0.77 2.63 0.66
N ALA A 52 -0.15 1.83 0.12
CA ALA A 52 -1.21 1.18 0.90
C ALA A 52 -0.63 0.21 1.95
N LEU A 53 0.38 -0.58 1.58
CA LEU A 53 1.07 -1.49 2.49
C LEU A 53 1.80 -0.73 3.61
N LEU A 54 2.48 0.37 3.28
CA LEU A 54 3.15 1.22 4.28
C LEU A 54 2.13 1.82 5.26
N ALA A 55 1.04 2.39 4.74
CA ALA A 55 0.00 2.99 5.57
C ALA A 55 -0.66 1.95 6.49
N TYR A 56 -0.96 0.77 5.96
CA TYR A 56 -1.51 -0.35 6.73
C TYR A 56 -0.54 -0.82 7.83
N GLY A 57 0.75 -0.97 7.51
CA GLY A 57 1.79 -1.33 8.47
C GLY A 57 1.93 -0.30 9.60
N LEU A 58 1.94 0.99 9.25
CA LEU A 58 1.99 2.08 10.23
C LEU A 58 0.75 2.10 11.13
N TRP A 59 -0.44 1.95 10.55
CA TRP A 59 -1.69 1.90 11.32
C TRP A 59 -1.71 0.73 12.30
N ARG A 60 -1.30 -0.47 11.84
CA ARG A 60 -1.16 -1.67 12.67
C ARG A 60 -0.17 -1.48 13.82
N TYR A 61 0.97 -0.85 13.54
CA TYR A 61 1.99 -0.55 14.55
C TYR A 61 1.45 0.40 15.63
N LEU A 62 0.82 1.51 15.22
CA LEU A 62 0.23 2.49 16.13
C LEU A 62 -0.96 1.93 16.93
N ALA A 63 -1.76 1.06 16.32
CA ALA A 63 -2.85 0.37 17.02
C ALA A 63 -2.30 -0.59 18.09
N ALA A 64 -1.21 -1.29 17.79
CA ALA A 64 -0.57 -2.20 18.74
C ALA A 64 0.08 -1.44 19.92
N THR A 65 0.69 -0.28 19.68
CA THR A 65 1.26 0.54 20.77
C THR A 65 0.17 1.11 21.67
N ARG A 66 -0.95 1.58 21.10
CA ARG A 66 -2.11 2.05 21.89
C ARG A 66 -2.74 0.97 22.74
N ALA A 67 -2.93 -0.24 22.19
CA ALA A 67 -3.48 -1.36 22.93
C ALA A 67 -2.60 -1.74 24.14
N ARG A 68 -1.27 -1.70 23.96
CA ARG A 68 -0.31 -1.95 25.06
C ARG A 68 -0.31 -0.86 26.12
N ALA A 69 -0.44 0.41 25.71
CA ALA A 69 -0.54 1.52 26.65
C ALA A 69 -1.82 1.41 27.50
N ALA A 70 -2.97 1.13 26.87
CA ALA A 70 -4.24 0.97 27.57
C ALA A 70 -4.24 -0.24 28.53
N GLN A 71 -3.63 -1.37 28.15
CA GLN A 71 -3.49 -2.52 29.04
C GLN A 71 -2.63 -2.22 30.27
N ARG A 72 -1.58 -1.41 30.10
CA ARG A 72 -0.69 -1.03 31.19
C ARG A 72 -1.38 -0.12 32.20
N ASP A 73 -2.15 0.85 31.70
CA ASP A 73 -2.96 1.77 32.51
C ASP A 73 -3.97 1.00 33.37
N VAL A 74 -4.73 0.08 32.75
CA VAL A 74 -5.68 -0.79 33.48
C VAL A 74 -4.99 -1.66 34.53
N SER A 75 -3.79 -2.18 34.22
CA SER A 75 -3.03 -2.99 35.18
C SER A 75 -2.55 -2.17 36.38
N GLU A 76 -2.14 -0.92 36.17
CA GLU A 76 -1.72 -0.01 37.24
C GLU A 76 -2.92 0.38 38.14
N GLU A 77 -4.08 0.64 37.55
CA GLU A 77 -5.33 0.89 38.30
C GLU A 77 -5.78 -0.34 39.12
N GLU A 78 -5.67 -1.54 38.55
CA GLU A 78 -6.06 -2.79 39.20
C GLU A 78 -5.12 -3.13 40.37
N ILE A 79 -3.81 -2.91 40.20
CA ILE A 79 -2.83 -3.02 41.29
C ILE A 79 -3.14 -2.03 42.42
N ALA A 80 -3.41 -0.76 42.09
CA ALA A 80 -3.73 0.26 43.09
C ALA A 80 -5.01 -0.05 43.87
N ARG A 81 -6.03 -0.62 43.20
CA ARG A 81 -7.27 -1.07 43.87
C ARG A 81 -7.02 -2.24 44.80
N LEU A 82 -6.24 -3.23 44.36
CA LEU A 82 -5.90 -4.38 45.19
C LEU A 82 -5.07 -3.97 46.39
N GLU A 83 -4.13 -3.03 46.25
CA GLU A 83 -3.36 -2.48 47.37
C GLU A 83 -4.25 -1.77 48.39
N ALA A 84 -5.24 -1.00 47.93
CA ALA A 84 -6.22 -0.33 48.80
C ALA A 84 -7.16 -1.32 49.52
N GLU A 85 -7.53 -2.43 48.88
CA GLU A 85 -8.36 -3.50 49.48
C GLU A 85 -7.53 -4.37 50.45
N LEU A 86 -6.27 -4.64 50.13
CA LEU A 86 -5.36 -5.47 50.93
C LEU A 86 -4.79 -4.71 52.14
N LEU A 87 -4.93 -3.39 52.19
CA LEU A 87 -4.62 -2.56 53.35
C LEU A 87 -5.91 -2.36 54.18
N PRO A 88 -6.28 -3.30 55.09
CA PRO A 88 -7.48 -3.17 55.87
C PRO A 88 -7.48 -1.86 56.69
N PRO A 89 -8.65 -1.24 56.95
CA PRO A 89 -8.77 -0.01 57.73
C PRO A 89 -8.47 -0.19 59.24
N ASP A 90 -7.77 -1.24 59.64
CA ASP A 90 -7.58 -1.60 61.03
C ASP A 90 -6.11 -1.91 61.36
N THR A 91 -5.30 -0.86 61.35
CA THR A 91 -4.08 -0.78 62.18
C THR A 91 -4.30 0.07 63.43
N GLN A 92 -5.56 0.34 63.79
CA GLN A 92 -5.91 0.95 65.08
C GLN A 92 -6.22 -0.14 66.10
N HIS A 93 -5.24 -0.97 66.43
CA HIS A 93 -5.26 -1.73 67.68
C HIS A 93 -4.60 -0.88 68.78
N PRO A 94 -5.37 -0.26 69.70
CA PRO A 94 -4.81 0.24 70.94
C PRO A 94 -4.50 -0.98 71.82
N THR A 95 -3.22 -1.30 71.95
CA THR A 95 -2.76 -2.28 72.94
C THR A 95 -2.87 -1.65 74.34
N PRO A 96 -3.41 -2.36 75.35
CA PRO A 96 -3.75 -1.81 76.66
C PRO A 96 -2.57 -1.29 77.49
#